data_AF-A0A1H0WZT5-F1
#
_entry.id   AF-A0A1H0WZT5-F1
#
_cell.length_a   1.000
_cell.length_b   1.000
_cell.length_c   1.000
_cell.angle_alpha   90.00
_cell.angle_beta   90.00
_cell.angle_gamma   90.00
#
_symmetry.space_group_name_H-M   'P 1'
#
loop_
_entity.id
_entity.type
_entity.pdbx_description
1 polymer ?
#
loop_
_entity_poly.entity_id
_entity_poly.type
_entity_poly.pdbx_seq_one_letter_code
_entity_poly.pdbx_strand_id
1 'polypeptide(L)'
;MNKMDFKMPLGAVIHLLAVIWISVEPRYEGLFVWMLPFLALNLVGMLLVMLDKTKLGAILFIIGCVPFVPVGVIGILGAKKSLQGLSEPAPTNA
;
A
#
# COMPACT_ATOMS: atom_id res chain seq x y z
N MET A 1 24.13 12.76 7.96
CA MET A 1 22.82 13.42 7.82
C MET A 1 22.19 12.97 6.51
N ASN A 2 20.93 12.53 6.57
CA ASN A 2 20.29 11.52 5.71
C ASN A 2 20.40 11.76 4.18
N LYS A 3 21.01 10.81 3.45
CA LYS A 3 20.89 10.68 1.98
C LYS A 3 19.51 10.14 1.54
N MET A 4 18.64 9.81 2.49
CA MET A 4 17.34 9.21 2.24
C MET A 4 16.28 10.30 2.07
N ASP A 5 15.64 10.34 0.89
CA ASP A 5 14.49 11.20 0.64
C ASP A 5 13.35 10.83 1.59
N PHE A 6 12.77 11.84 2.25
CA PHE A 6 11.68 11.70 3.24
C PHE A 6 10.45 10.94 2.68
N LYS A 7 10.24 10.93 1.36
CA LYS A 7 9.17 10.16 0.72
C LYS A 7 9.32 8.65 0.95
N MET A 8 10.54 8.13 1.10
CA MET A 8 10.77 6.71 1.38
C MET A 8 10.19 6.27 2.73
N PRO A 9 10.57 6.87 3.88
CA PRO A 9 9.98 6.51 5.16
C PRO A 9 8.47 6.82 5.21
N LEU A 10 8.02 7.91 4.58
CA LEU A 10 6.58 8.20 4.46
C LEU A 10 5.83 7.06 3.74
N GLY A 11 6.35 6.59 2.60
CA GLY A 11 5.79 5.47 1.86
C GLY A 11 5.78 4.18 2.67
N ALA A 12 6.86 3.89 3.40
CA ALA A 12 6.92 2.72 4.28
C ALA A 12 5.89 2.76 5.41
N VAL A 13 5.65 3.94 6.00
CA VAL A 13 4.59 4.13 7.01
C VAL A 13 3.22 3.89 6.39
N ILE A 14 2.95 4.42 5.20
CA ILE A 14 1.67 4.19 4.50
C ILE A 14 1.47 2.71 4.20
N HIS A 15 2.50 2.01 3.71
CA HIS A 15 2.43 0.56 3.44
C HIS A 15 2.23 -0.26 4.71
N LEU A 16 2.89 0.11 5.82
CA LEU A 16 2.68 -0.52 7.11
C LEU A 16 1.24 -0.37 7.59
N LEU A 17 0.68 0.85 7.53
CA LEU A 17 -0.71 1.11 7.91
C LEU A 17 -1.69 0.34 7.02
N ALA A 18 -1.42 0.26 5.71
CA ALA A 18 -2.22 -0.54 4.80
C ALA A 18 -2.20 -2.03 5.17
N VAL A 19 -1.03 -2.61 5.45
CA VAL A 19 -0.91 -4.03 5.85
C VAL A 19 -1.61 -4.29 7.19
N ILE A 20 -1.49 -3.38 8.17
CA ILE A 20 -2.21 -3.49 9.46
C ILE A 20 -3.71 -3.49 9.22
N TRP A 21 -4.22 -2.55 8.42
CA TRP A 21 -5.64 -2.48 8.11
C TRP A 21 -6.15 -3.74 7.39
N ILE A 22 -5.37 -4.31 6.47
CA ILE A 22 -5.74 -5.57 5.80
C ILE A 22 -5.72 -6.75 6.80
N SER A 23 -4.79 -6.76 7.76
CA SER A 23 -4.65 -7.85 8.74
C SER A 23 -5.82 -7.96 9.72
N VAL A 24 -6.56 -6.88 9.95
CA VAL A 24 -7.71 -6.89 10.88
C VAL A 24 -9.01 -7.38 10.24
N GLU A 25 -9.00 -7.59 8.92
CA GLU A 25 -10.19 -7.96 8.15
C GLU A 25 -10.05 -9.42 7.65
N PRO A 26 -10.80 -10.39 8.22
CA PRO A 26 -10.68 -11.81 7.89
C PRO A 26 -10.90 -12.12 6.41
N ARG A 27 -11.70 -11.30 5.71
CA ARG A 27 -11.94 -11.45 4.26
C ARG A 27 -10.68 -11.28 3.41
N TYR A 28 -9.62 -10.70 3.96
CA TYR A 28 -8.38 -10.39 3.24
C TYR A 28 -7.15 -11.14 3.78
N GLU A 29 -7.32 -12.21 4.56
CA GLU A 29 -6.20 -12.99 5.11
C GLU A 29 -5.16 -13.42 4.05
N GLY A 30 -5.62 -13.95 2.91
CA GLY A 30 -4.72 -14.34 1.82
C GLY A 30 -3.95 -13.16 1.22
N LEU A 31 -4.60 -12.00 1.09
CA LEU A 31 -3.96 -10.78 0.60
C LEU A 31 -2.93 -10.25 1.59
N PHE A 32 -3.25 -10.28 2.89
CA PHE A 32 -2.33 -9.91 3.96
C PHE A 32 -1.04 -10.74 3.91
N VAL A 33 -1.15 -12.07 3.91
CA VAL A 33 0.00 -12.98 3.88
C VAL A 33 0.84 -12.75 2.62
N TRP A 34 0.20 -12.50 1.48
CA TRP A 34 0.89 -12.22 0.23
C TRP A 34 1.62 -10.85 0.21
N MET A 35 1.11 -9.84 0.91
CA MET A 35 1.70 -8.49 0.96
C MET A 35 2.88 -8.37 1.94
N LEU A 36 2.95 -9.21 2.97
CA LEU A 36 4.04 -9.20 3.97
C LEU A 36 5.47 -9.22 3.38
N PRO A 37 5.83 -10.11 2.43
CA PRO A 37 7.18 -10.12 1.87
C PRO A 37 7.53 -8.80 1.16
N PHE A 38 6.55 -8.09 0.59
CA PHE A 38 6.79 -6.81 -0.08
C PHE A 38 6.96 -5.65 0.90
N LEU A 39 6.22 -5.67 2.01
CA LEU A 39 6.49 -4.76 3.13
C LEU A 39 7.90 -5.00 3.70
N ALA A 40 8.30 -6.27 3.87
CA ALA A 40 9.65 -6.60 4.30
C ALA A 40 10.71 -6.08 3.31
N LEU A 41 10.48 -6.20 2.00
CA LEU A 41 11.36 -5.62 0.97
C LEU A 41 11.47 -4.09 1.08
N ASN A 42 10.40 -3.37 1.42
CA ASN A 42 10.48 -1.94 1.68
C ASN A 42 11.34 -1.61 2.90
N LEU A 43 11.18 -2.36 4.01
CA LEU A 43 11.98 -2.16 5.21
C LEU A 43 13.47 -2.48 4.97
N VAL A 44 13.75 -3.60 4.29
CA VAL A 44 15.12 -4.00 3.91
C VAL A 44 15.73 -2.99 2.94
N GLY A 45 14.97 -2.54 1.94
CA GLY A 45 15.41 -1.52 0.99
C GLY A 45 15.78 -0.21 1.69
N MET A 46 14.95 0.23 2.64
CA MET A 46 15.21 1.42 3.45
C MET A 46 16.46 1.26 4.34
N LEU A 47 16.61 0.09 4.98
CA LEU A 47 17.80 -0.22 5.79
C LEU A 47 19.09 -0.23 4.95
N LEU A 48 19.04 -0.76 3.73
CA LEU A 48 20.18 -0.71 2.80
C LEU A 48 20.53 0.72 2.37
N VAL A 49 19.54 1.60 2.18
CA VAL A 49 19.80 3.02 1.93
C VAL A 49 20.50 3.67 3.13
N MET A 50 20.10 3.34 4.35
CA MET A 50 20.75 3.84 5.58
C MET A 50 22.20 3.35 5.74
N LEU A 51 22.51 2.15 5.23
CA LEU A 51 23.86 1.56 5.21
C LEU A 51 24.69 1.98 3.99
N ASP A 52 24.38 3.12 3.37
CA ASP A 52 25.04 3.67 2.17
C ASP A 52 24.96 2.78 0.90
N LYS A 53 24.18 1.69 0.91
CA LYS A 53 23.92 0.84 -0.27
C LYS A 53 22.73 1.37 -1.07
N THR A 54 22.76 2.67 -1.41
CA THR A 54 21.61 3.43 -1.92
C THR A 54 20.97 2.83 -3.17
N LYS A 55 21.76 2.44 -4.19
CA LYS A 55 21.22 1.89 -5.45
C LYS A 55 20.44 0.59 -5.23
N LEU A 56 21.01 -0.33 -4.46
CA LEU A 56 20.38 -1.62 -4.17
C LEU A 56 19.14 -1.42 -3.28
N GLY A 57 19.25 -0.59 -2.24
CA GLY A 57 18.16 -0.28 -1.34
C GLY A 57 16.97 0.38 -2.04
N ALA A 58 17.22 1.33 -2.94
CA ALA A 58 16.19 1.97 -3.74
C ALA A 58 15.48 1.01 -4.69
N ILE A 59 16.21 0.11 -5.37
CA ILE A 59 15.61 -0.90 -6.25
C ILE A 59 14.70 -1.84 -5.46
N LEU A 60 15.16 -2.36 -4.31
CA LEU A 60 14.36 -3.24 -3.46
C LEU A 60 13.11 -2.53 -2.92
N PHE A 61 13.25 -1.26 -2.55
CA PHE A 61 12.11 -0.45 -2.14
C PHE A 61 11.09 -0.31 -3.28
N ILE A 62 11.52 0.01 -4.50
CA ILE A 62 10.63 0.14 -5.66
C ILE A 62 9.88 -1.18 -5.91
N ILE A 63 10.58 -2.32 -5.87
CA ILE A 63 9.96 -3.65 -6.06
C ILE A 63 8.90 -3.91 -4.97
N GLY A 64 9.23 -3.59 -3.71
CA GLY A 64 8.29 -3.71 -2.59
C GLY A 64 7.02 -2.85 -2.75
N CYS A 65 7.09 -1.72 -3.47
CA CYS A 65 5.93 -0.86 -3.71
C CYS A 65 4.92 -1.43 -4.72
N VAL A 66 5.33 -2.36 -5.60
CA VAL A 66 4.52 -2.78 -6.76
C VAL A 66 3.11 -3.27 -6.37
N PRO A 67 2.93 -4.11 -5.33
CA PRO A 67 1.58 -4.57 -4.93
C PRO A 67 0.69 -3.51 -4.30
N PHE A 68 1.27 -2.46 -3.72
CA PHE A 68 0.49 -1.41 -3.05
C PHE A 68 -0.24 -0.50 -4.04
N VAL A 69 0.25 -0.42 -5.29
CA VAL A 69 -0.40 0.33 -6.37
C VAL A 69 -1.80 -0.24 -6.70
N PRO A 70 -1.96 -1.53 -7.07
CA PRO A 70 -3.28 -2.08 -7.34
C PRO A 70 -4.20 -2.07 -6.11
N VAL A 71 -3.66 -2.21 -4.89
CA VAL A 71 -4.44 -2.07 -3.64
C VAL A 71 -5.06 -0.67 -3.54
N GLY A 72 -4.28 0.38 -3.82
CA GLY A 72 -4.80 1.75 -3.86
C GLY A 72 -5.89 1.92 -4.93
N VAL A 73 -5.72 1.33 -6.11
CA VAL A 73 -6.71 1.37 -7.19
C VAL A 73 -8.03 0.70 -6.78
N ILE A 74 -7.98 -0.45 -6.11
CA ILE A 74 -9.19 -1.13 -5.59
C ILE A 74 -9.93 -0.21 -4.60
N GLY A 75 -9.21 0.49 -3.72
CA GLY A 75 -9.80 1.48 -2.82
C GLY A 75 -10.54 2.60 -3.55
N ILE A 76 -9.94 3.14 -4.61
CA ILE A 76 -10.57 4.17 -5.45
C ILE A 76 -11.85 3.64 -6.11
N LEU A 77 -11.82 2.42 -6.65
CA LEU A 77 -13.00 1.81 -7.27
C LEU A 77 -14.14 1.60 -6.26
N GLY A 78 -13.83 1.17 -5.04
CA GLY A 78 -14.80 1.05 -3.95
C GLY A 78 -15.43 2.39 -3.59
N ALA A 79 -14.60 3.43 -3.39
CA ALA A 79 -15.07 4.78 -3.07
C ALA A 79 -15.98 5.36 -4.18
N LYS A 80 -15.62 5.16 -5.45
CA LYS A 80 -16.43 5.58 -6.59
C LYS A 80 -17.81 4.91 -6.60
N LYS A 81 -17.88 3.60 -6.32
CA LYS A 81 -19.16 2.87 -6.23
C LYS A 81 -20.04 3.41 -5.11
N SER A 82 -19.47 3.76 -3.96
CA SER A 82 -20.23 4.37 -2.85
C SER A 82 -20.81 5.74 -3.22
N LEU A 83 -20.08 6.58 -3.95
CA LEU A 83 -20.59 7.88 -4.43
C LEU A 83 -21.73 7.74 -5.45
N GLN A 84 -21.65 6.74 -6.33
CA GLN A 84 -22.71 6.44 -7.31
C GLN A 84 -23.99 5.97 -6.63
N GLY A 85 -23.88 5.08 -5.63
CA GLY A 85 -25.04 4.61 -4.87
C GLY A 85 -25.77 5.70 -4.07
N LEU A 86 -25.12 6.83 -3.78
CA LEU A 86 -25.76 8.01 -3.19
C LEU A 86 -26.47 8.90 -4.23
N SER A 87 -26.16 8.73 -5.51
CA SER A 87 -26.67 9.58 -6.61
C SER A 87 -27.82 8.94 -7.39
N GLU A 88 -28.04 7.63 -7.26
CA GLU A 88 -29.21 6.97 -7.84
C GLU A 88 -30.47 7.25 -7.00
N PRO A 89 -31.49 7.96 -7.54
CA PRO A 89 -32.77 8.09 -6.84
C PRO A 89 -33.42 6.71 -6.67
N ALA A 90 -34.06 6.49 -5.52
CA ALA A 90 -34.78 5.25 -5.23
C ALA A 90 -35.71 4.87 -6.39
N PRO A 91 -35.80 3.58 -6.76
CA PRO A 91 -36.68 3.16 -7.83
C PRO A 91 -38.11 3.56 -7.49
N THR A 92 -38.67 4.51 -8.26
CA THR A 92 -40.10 4.79 -8.25
C THR A 92 -40.77 3.55 -8.83
N ASN A 93 -41.30 2.69 -7.95
CA ASN A 93 -42.13 1.57 -8.36
C ASN A 93 -43.24 2.10 -9.28
N ALA A 94 -43.21 1.70 -10.55
CA ALA A 94 -44.25 1.94 -11.55
C ALA A 94 -45.15 0.71 -11.66
#